data_AF-A0A9P8ZBH8-F1
#
_entry.id   AF-A0A9P8ZBH8-F1
#
_cell.length_a   1.000
_cell.length_b   1.000
_cell.length_c   1.000
_cell.angle_alpha   90.00
_cell.angle_beta   90.00
_cell.angle_gamma   90.00
#
_symmetry.space_group_name_H-M   'P 1'
#
loop_
_entity.id
_entity.type
_entity.pdbx_description
1 polymer ?
#
loop_
_entity_poly.entity_id
_entity_poly.type
_entity_poly.pdbx_seq_one_letter_code
_entity_poly.pdbx_strand_id
1 'polypeptide(L)'
;MLDVNGLRLRISPSVAAAVTAITVLLPPTYILLKRALRAHILFYHTSLPDIPTLGSPVPETQKKKHGTVVICGGSIAGLLAARVCVDHFARVIVVEPETSALADADAAHMQQRQQLGKREIVKDGVTYNTLTHNRSRVPQYTAVHGYQAFFTLFLRQLFPNFDQRARTRGIRVNRDDMHYFLNGRLCRYPHQELAKAGKPDIESIFCSRRALESLIRVLVKEDVPQIEYVNGTVTDLKLASDNRTIDAALVRPVGTNTKPTELACDLIIDCTGNTQAGLKWLTQYDPRVNYCTLEWPAPPHFEENLRKIDAGCYISADGSPKPVDLSQESVFIVWSPTSSDTDYRFFVGGRFEDGIVVFSAGGWDSEMPVNLDQLRTFAQAANQDRRVPKYIYEIFDLLEEVEDQGVAYEAKVRSCSRIPYESVSDILPSNFIAFGDSNMRVNPRAGEGVNKCAMGATTLDGVLRRLPLGPHDRAFGSTFFSLLGSRTQTIWDGARLIDYSFESTTPIRGETRDTGAFVRWYMKVAGRVAERDPAVGSVLWHGAEFLGPFFDILAPGVFLKVLWEAMFPTKIEPDEPYFL
;
A
#
# COMPACT_ATOMS: atom_id res chain seq x y z
N MET A 1 -24.17 0.29 -54.13
CA MET A 1 -24.71 1.63 -54.45
C MET A 1 -25.38 2.14 -53.20
N LEU A 2 -25.05 3.35 -52.75
CA LEU A 2 -25.78 4.08 -51.71
C LEU A 2 -26.39 5.30 -52.40
N ASP A 3 -27.72 5.47 -52.31
CA ASP A 3 -28.44 6.60 -52.88
C ASP A 3 -28.78 7.58 -51.75
N VAL A 4 -28.14 8.76 -51.78
CA VAL A 4 -28.42 9.86 -50.85
C VAL A 4 -28.61 11.10 -51.70
N ASN A 5 -29.84 11.64 -51.71
CA ASN A 5 -30.23 12.89 -52.36
C ASN A 5 -29.81 13.04 -53.84
N GLY A 6 -29.96 11.98 -54.65
CA GLY A 6 -29.87 12.09 -56.12
C GLY A 6 -28.45 12.25 -56.69
N LEU A 7 -27.40 12.22 -55.85
CA LEU A 7 -26.01 12.18 -56.29
C LEU A 7 -25.52 10.71 -56.34
N ARG A 8 -25.40 10.16 -57.55
CA ARG A 8 -24.84 8.81 -57.77
C ARG A 8 -23.33 8.80 -57.57
N LEU A 9 -22.87 8.58 -56.33
CA LEU A 9 -21.47 8.30 -56.03
C LEU A 9 -21.10 6.88 -56.49
N ARG A 10 -20.35 6.78 -57.60
CA ARG A 10 -19.67 5.53 -58.00
C ARG A 10 -18.46 5.31 -57.09
N ILE A 11 -18.64 4.56 -56.01
CA ILE A 11 -17.53 4.05 -55.21
C ILE A 11 -16.77 3.03 -56.07
N SER A 12 -15.49 3.27 -56.34
CA SER A 12 -14.69 2.32 -57.12
C SER A 12 -14.60 0.97 -56.39
N PRO A 13 -14.47 -0.16 -57.09
CA PRO A 13 -14.27 -1.47 -56.47
C PRO A 13 -13.10 -1.49 -55.48
N SER A 14 -12.05 -0.71 -55.75
CA SER A 14 -10.91 -0.53 -54.84
C SER A 14 -11.27 0.21 -53.55
N VAL A 15 -12.11 1.25 -53.60
CA VAL A 15 -12.58 1.96 -52.40
C VAL A 15 -13.56 1.09 -51.61
N ALA A 16 -14.44 0.33 -52.29
CA ALA A 16 -15.34 -0.61 -51.62
C ALA A 16 -14.57 -1.75 -50.92
N ALA A 17 -13.53 -2.29 -51.57
CA ALA A 17 -12.64 -3.29 -50.98
C ALA A 17 -11.86 -2.73 -49.79
N ALA A 18 -11.34 -1.49 -49.89
CA ALA A 18 -10.64 -0.83 -48.80
C ALA A 18 -11.55 -0.55 -47.60
N VAL A 19 -12.77 -0.05 -47.81
CA VAL A 19 -13.76 0.15 -46.75
C VAL A 19 -14.13 -1.18 -46.10
N THR A 20 -14.35 -2.24 -46.88
CA THR A 20 -14.64 -3.58 -46.35
C THR A 20 -13.47 -4.12 -45.53
N ALA A 21 -12.23 -4.02 -46.04
CA ALA A 21 -11.03 -4.43 -45.32
C ALA A 21 -10.85 -3.65 -44.00
N ILE A 22 -11.08 -2.33 -44.00
CA ILE A 22 -11.05 -1.52 -42.77
C ILE A 22 -12.16 -1.98 -41.81
N THR A 23 -13.39 -2.17 -42.29
CA THR A 23 -14.51 -2.56 -41.42
C THR A 23 -14.33 -3.95 -40.81
N VAL A 24 -13.67 -4.87 -41.52
CA VAL A 24 -13.38 -6.24 -41.06
C VAL A 24 -12.12 -6.32 -40.20
N LEU A 25 -11.06 -5.60 -40.55
CA LEU A 25 -9.76 -5.69 -39.86
C LEU A 25 -9.63 -4.73 -38.68
N LEU A 26 -10.31 -3.58 -38.70
CA LEU A 26 -10.18 -2.56 -37.64
C LEU A 26 -10.67 -3.09 -36.29
N PRO A 27 -11.85 -3.75 -36.15
CA PRO A 27 -12.28 -4.26 -34.85
C PRO A 27 -11.34 -5.31 -34.23
N PRO A 28 -10.91 -6.39 -34.92
CA PRO A 28 -9.98 -7.36 -34.32
C PRO A 28 -8.61 -6.74 -34.07
N THR A 29 -8.11 -5.87 -34.95
CA THR A 29 -6.83 -5.15 -34.73
C THR A 29 -6.90 -4.27 -33.49
N TYR A 30 -7.99 -3.53 -33.31
CA TYR A 30 -8.23 -2.72 -32.12
C TYR A 30 -8.28 -3.57 -30.84
N ILE A 31 -8.99 -4.70 -30.87
CA ILE A 31 -9.09 -5.61 -29.71
C ILE A 31 -7.70 -6.19 -29.37
N LEU A 32 -6.93 -6.62 -30.37
CA LEU A 32 -5.59 -7.16 -30.17
C LEU A 32 -4.62 -6.10 -29.65
N LEU A 33 -4.60 -4.92 -30.25
CA LEU A 33 -3.76 -3.81 -29.81
C LEU A 33 -4.11 -3.37 -28.39
N LYS A 34 -5.40 -3.27 -28.06
CA LYS A 34 -5.88 -2.97 -26.71
C LYS A 34 -5.42 -4.03 -25.70
N ARG A 35 -5.52 -5.32 -26.05
CA ARG A 35 -5.06 -6.43 -25.19
C ARG A 35 -3.54 -6.40 -25.00
N ALA A 36 -2.78 -6.20 -26.07
CA ALA A 36 -1.32 -6.12 -26.02
C ALA A 36 -0.86 -4.92 -25.18
N LEU A 37 -1.48 -3.74 -25.38
CA LEU A 37 -1.21 -2.55 -24.59
C LEU A 37 -1.57 -2.77 -23.11
N ARG A 38 -2.73 -3.37 -22.81
CA ARG A 38 -3.12 -3.66 -21.42
C ARG A 38 -2.15 -4.63 -20.76
N ALA A 39 -1.73 -5.68 -21.44
CA ALA A 39 -0.75 -6.64 -20.94
C ALA A 39 0.61 -5.98 -20.68
N HIS A 40 1.06 -5.11 -21.61
CA HIS A 40 2.28 -4.33 -21.45
C HIS A 40 2.21 -3.41 -20.22
N ILE A 41 1.13 -2.63 -20.08
CA ILE A 41 0.92 -1.74 -18.93
C ILE A 41 0.87 -2.54 -17.63
N LEU A 42 0.17 -3.68 -17.59
CA LEU A 42 0.14 -4.55 -16.40
C LEU A 42 1.52 -5.01 -16.00
N PHE A 43 2.31 -5.47 -16.96
CA PHE A 43 3.63 -6.02 -16.68
C PHE A 43 4.60 -4.99 -16.09
N TYR A 44 4.65 -3.78 -16.69
CA TYR A 44 5.60 -2.74 -16.31
C TYR A 44 5.14 -1.85 -15.16
N HIS A 45 3.84 -1.65 -14.99
CA HIS A 45 3.29 -0.73 -13.98
C HIS A 45 2.57 -1.42 -12.82
N THR A 46 2.46 -2.75 -12.84
CA THR A 46 1.92 -3.51 -11.71
C THR A 46 2.79 -4.73 -11.43
N SER A 47 2.66 -5.29 -10.23
CA SER A 47 3.28 -6.57 -9.88
C SER A 47 2.31 -7.76 -10.03
N LEU A 48 1.07 -7.51 -10.47
CA LEU A 48 0.00 -8.53 -10.53
C LEU A 48 0.34 -9.74 -11.41
N PRO A 49 0.93 -9.58 -12.62
CA PRO A 49 1.23 -10.72 -13.47
C PRO A 49 2.26 -11.69 -12.87
N ASP A 50 3.04 -11.22 -11.89
CA ASP A 50 4.08 -12.01 -11.22
C ASP A 50 3.58 -12.69 -9.93
N ILE A 51 2.37 -12.36 -9.42
CA ILE A 51 1.83 -13.03 -8.22
C ILE A 51 1.78 -14.56 -8.42
N PRO A 52 1.18 -15.12 -9.50
CA PRO A 52 1.00 -16.57 -9.60
C PRO A 52 2.28 -17.39 -9.58
N THR A 53 3.46 -16.78 -9.82
CA THR A 53 4.75 -17.49 -9.79
C THR A 53 5.36 -17.54 -8.40
N LEU A 54 4.91 -16.72 -7.46
CA LEU A 54 5.42 -16.69 -6.09
C LEU A 54 5.26 -18.04 -5.39
N GLY A 55 6.30 -18.46 -4.67
CA GLY A 55 6.33 -19.73 -3.94
C GLY A 55 6.42 -20.97 -4.84
N SER A 56 6.37 -20.82 -6.17
CA SER A 56 6.45 -21.95 -7.09
C SER A 56 7.89 -22.46 -7.23
N PRO A 57 8.11 -23.79 -7.21
CA PRO A 57 9.45 -24.36 -7.36
C PRO A 57 10.12 -23.87 -8.64
N VAL A 58 11.31 -23.28 -8.50
CA VAL A 58 12.17 -22.95 -9.65
C VAL A 58 12.78 -24.26 -10.19
N PRO A 59 12.80 -24.49 -11.52
CA PRO A 59 13.45 -25.66 -12.10
C PRO A 59 14.89 -25.82 -11.58
N GLU A 60 15.33 -27.05 -11.30
CA GLU A 60 16.67 -27.28 -10.71
C GLU A 60 17.82 -26.70 -11.54
N THR A 61 17.64 -26.55 -12.85
CA THR A 61 18.59 -25.94 -13.79
C THR A 61 18.71 -24.42 -13.63
N GLN A 62 17.72 -23.78 -13.00
CA GLN A 62 17.66 -22.34 -12.71
C GLN A 62 17.88 -22.04 -11.23
N LYS A 63 17.74 -23.04 -10.34
CA LYS A 63 18.09 -22.89 -8.92
C LYS A 63 19.57 -22.55 -8.78
N LYS A 64 19.87 -21.44 -8.09
CA LYS A 64 21.26 -21.05 -7.79
C LYS A 64 21.73 -21.88 -6.60
N LYS A 65 22.02 -23.16 -6.86
CA LYS A 65 22.38 -24.20 -5.86
C LYS A 65 23.62 -23.85 -4.99
N HIS A 66 24.28 -22.70 -5.20
CA HIS A 66 25.47 -22.28 -4.44
C HIS A 66 25.49 -20.83 -3.96
N GLY A 67 24.51 -19.99 -4.32
CA GLY A 67 24.57 -18.55 -4.01
C GLY A 67 24.12 -18.20 -2.58
N THR A 68 24.76 -17.22 -1.95
CA THR A 68 24.37 -16.61 -0.66
C THR A 68 23.75 -15.23 -0.87
N VAL A 69 22.60 -14.97 -0.25
CA VAL A 69 22.02 -13.62 -0.20
C VAL A 69 22.03 -13.10 1.23
N VAL A 70 22.41 -11.83 1.39
CA VAL A 70 22.39 -11.10 2.66
C VAL A 70 21.33 -10.01 2.58
N ILE A 71 20.40 -10.04 3.53
CA ILE A 71 19.27 -9.12 3.64
C ILE A 71 19.49 -8.24 4.88
N CYS A 72 19.56 -6.94 4.66
CA CYS A 72 19.83 -5.96 5.70
C CYS A 72 18.50 -5.48 6.30
N GLY A 73 18.15 -5.96 7.50
CA GLY A 73 16.90 -5.63 8.20
C GLY A 73 15.90 -6.79 8.17
N GLY A 74 15.35 -7.15 9.34
CA GLY A 74 14.44 -8.29 9.54
C GLY A 74 13.01 -7.90 9.91
N SER A 75 12.54 -6.75 9.41
CA SER A 75 11.12 -6.34 9.48
C SER A 75 10.37 -6.79 8.21
N ILE A 76 9.17 -6.26 7.95
CA ILE A 76 8.28 -6.72 6.87
C ILE A 76 9.02 -6.87 5.52
N ALA A 77 9.66 -5.82 5.01
CA ALA A 77 10.37 -5.88 3.73
C ALA A 77 11.42 -7.01 3.68
N GLY A 78 12.25 -7.13 4.72
CA GLY A 78 13.30 -8.14 4.79
C GLY A 78 12.78 -9.56 4.97
N LEU A 79 11.69 -9.75 5.72
CA LEU A 79 11.04 -11.05 5.87
C LEU A 79 10.44 -11.53 4.54
N LEU A 80 9.79 -10.63 3.79
CA LEU A 80 9.25 -10.94 2.47
C LEU A 80 10.38 -11.20 1.44
N ALA A 81 11.46 -10.42 1.50
CA ALA A 81 12.66 -10.64 0.70
C ALA A 81 13.22 -12.05 0.95
N ALA A 82 13.38 -12.41 2.23
CA ALA A 82 13.96 -13.69 2.64
C ALA A 82 13.10 -14.86 2.17
N ARG A 83 11.77 -14.76 2.35
CA ARG A 83 10.84 -15.78 1.87
C ARG A 83 10.90 -15.98 0.37
N VAL A 84 11.03 -14.92 -0.43
CA VAL A 84 11.20 -15.06 -1.88
C VAL A 84 12.57 -15.66 -2.20
N CYS A 85 13.63 -15.16 -1.58
CA CYS A 85 15.00 -15.56 -1.85
C CYS A 85 15.28 -17.05 -1.59
N VAL A 86 14.59 -17.70 -0.64
CA VAL A 86 14.81 -19.13 -0.39
C VAL A 86 14.44 -20.03 -1.57
N ASP A 87 13.60 -19.55 -2.50
CA ASP A 87 13.25 -20.31 -3.70
C ASP A 87 14.38 -20.27 -4.75
N HIS A 88 15.31 -19.30 -4.62
CA HIS A 88 16.32 -18.96 -5.63
C HIS A 88 17.76 -19.18 -5.17
N PHE A 89 18.05 -19.04 -3.87
CA PHE A 89 19.40 -19.07 -3.29
C PHE A 89 19.61 -20.27 -2.38
N ALA A 90 20.84 -20.78 -2.32
CA ALA A 90 21.21 -21.88 -1.45
C ALA A 90 21.31 -21.48 0.02
N ARG A 91 21.69 -20.23 0.27
CA ARG A 91 21.84 -19.68 1.63
C ARG A 91 21.21 -18.29 1.70
N VAL A 92 20.34 -18.07 2.68
CA VAL A 92 19.64 -16.80 2.89
C VAL A 92 19.92 -16.35 4.31
N ILE A 93 20.52 -15.16 4.46
CA ILE A 93 20.92 -14.60 5.75
C ILE A 93 20.19 -13.27 5.97
N VAL A 94 19.44 -13.15 7.05
CA VAL A 94 18.79 -11.91 7.50
C VAL A 94 19.59 -11.32 8.66
N VAL A 95 20.05 -10.08 8.50
CA VAL A 95 20.77 -9.33 9.54
C VAL A 95 19.83 -8.35 10.22
N GLU A 96 19.53 -8.54 11.51
CA GLU A 96 18.58 -7.73 12.27
C GLU A 96 19.18 -7.26 13.61
N PRO A 97 19.16 -5.94 13.91
CA PRO A 97 19.73 -5.42 15.15
C PRO A 97 18.85 -5.63 16.40
N GLU A 98 17.53 -5.68 16.29
CA GLU A 98 16.68 -5.82 17.48
C GLU A 98 16.43 -7.29 17.82
N THR A 99 16.99 -7.74 18.95
CA THR A 99 16.89 -9.13 19.41
C THR A 99 15.43 -9.59 19.63
N SER A 100 14.53 -8.65 19.96
CA SER A 100 13.09 -8.91 20.07
C SER A 100 12.47 -9.46 18.78
N ALA A 101 13.02 -9.09 17.61
CA ALA A 101 12.62 -9.61 16.31
C ALA A 101 13.26 -10.95 15.96
N LEU A 102 14.22 -11.43 16.75
CA LEU A 102 14.92 -12.70 16.53
C LEU A 102 14.47 -13.82 17.46
N ALA A 103 13.73 -13.51 18.54
CA ALA A 103 13.18 -14.49 19.47
C ALA A 103 12.24 -15.51 18.78
N ASP A 104 12.15 -16.72 19.35
CA ASP A 104 11.36 -17.83 18.79
C ASP A 104 9.84 -17.67 18.99
N ALA A 105 9.08 -18.26 18.06
CA ALA A 105 7.69 -17.95 17.74
C ALA A 105 6.68 -18.80 18.53
N ASP A 106 5.77 -18.15 19.25
CA ASP A 106 4.39 -17.86 18.82
C ASP A 106 3.61 -17.39 20.08
N ALA A 107 3.74 -18.18 21.15
CA ALA A 107 3.22 -17.87 22.48
C ALA A 107 3.83 -16.60 23.08
N ALA A 108 5.14 -16.40 22.92
CA ALA A 108 5.83 -15.21 23.40
C ALA A 108 5.35 -13.92 22.70
N HIS A 109 5.00 -13.98 21.41
CA HIS A 109 4.51 -12.82 20.67
C HIS A 109 3.02 -12.53 20.95
N MET A 110 2.18 -13.55 21.15
CA MET A 110 0.81 -13.36 21.66
C MET A 110 0.83 -12.74 23.08
N GLN A 111 1.65 -13.28 23.98
CA GLN A 111 1.83 -12.74 25.34
C GLN A 111 2.40 -11.32 25.32
N GLN A 112 3.40 -11.05 24.48
CA GLN A 112 4.00 -9.71 24.36
C GLN A 112 3.00 -8.67 23.83
N ARG A 113 2.07 -9.05 22.94
CA ARG A 113 0.96 -8.17 22.51
C ARG A 113 0.01 -7.84 23.66
N GLN A 114 -0.35 -8.85 24.47
CA GLN A 114 -1.25 -8.69 25.62
C GLN A 114 -0.60 -7.96 26.82
N GLN A 115 0.73 -7.86 26.86
CA GLN A 115 1.49 -7.25 27.97
C GLN A 115 2.19 -5.93 27.59
N LEU A 116 1.75 -5.24 26.54
CA LEU A 116 2.31 -3.92 26.23
C LEU A 116 1.98 -2.95 27.39
N GLY A 117 3.02 -2.43 28.03
CA GLY A 117 2.86 -1.42 29.08
C GLY A 117 2.33 -0.12 28.49
N LYS A 118 1.66 0.69 29.30
CA LYS A 118 1.28 2.06 28.96
C LYS A 118 2.27 3.03 29.60
N ARG A 119 2.53 4.16 28.92
CA ARG A 119 3.25 5.30 29.47
C ARG A 119 2.34 6.52 29.37
N GLU A 120 2.16 7.22 30.48
CA GLU A 120 1.45 8.49 30.52
C GLU A 120 2.25 9.60 29.82
N ILE A 121 1.56 10.43 29.05
CA ILE A 121 2.08 11.61 28.38
C ILE A 121 1.24 12.81 28.81
N VAL A 122 1.91 13.87 29.27
CA VAL A 122 1.28 15.17 29.55
C VAL A 122 1.78 16.17 28.51
N LYS A 123 0.89 16.67 27.67
CA LYS A 123 1.23 17.60 26.58
C LYS A 123 0.08 18.58 26.32
N ASP A 124 0.42 19.86 26.18
CA ASP A 124 -0.53 20.95 25.88
C ASP A 124 -1.76 20.98 26.82
N GLY A 125 -1.55 20.63 28.10
CA GLY A 125 -2.59 20.59 29.13
C GLY A 125 -3.46 19.33 29.11
N VAL A 126 -3.18 18.36 28.23
CA VAL A 126 -3.91 17.09 28.12
C VAL A 126 -3.04 15.93 28.54
N THR A 127 -3.62 14.99 29.29
CA THR A 127 -2.98 13.75 29.73
C THR A 127 -3.57 12.58 28.97
N TYR A 128 -2.73 11.74 28.39
CA TYR A 128 -3.15 10.55 27.65
C TYR A 128 -2.11 9.43 27.77
N ASN A 129 -2.52 8.19 27.51
CA ASN A 129 -1.62 7.04 27.55
C ASN A 129 -1.07 6.71 26.15
N THR A 130 0.19 6.29 26.06
CA THR A 130 0.78 5.71 24.85
C THR A 130 1.33 4.31 25.13
N LEU A 131 1.45 3.49 24.11
CA LEU A 131 1.96 2.12 24.25
C LEU A 131 3.49 2.10 24.31
N THR A 132 4.03 1.27 25.19
CA THR A 132 5.47 0.99 25.30
C THR A 132 5.81 -0.30 24.57
N HIS A 133 6.92 -0.32 23.82
CA HIS A 133 7.32 -1.49 23.02
C HIS A 133 8.85 -1.54 22.78
N ASN A 134 9.36 -2.74 22.46
CA ASN A 134 10.78 -3.02 22.25
C ASN A 134 11.22 -2.97 20.77
N ARG A 135 10.45 -2.25 19.92
CA ARG A 135 10.71 -2.08 18.48
C ARG A 135 11.08 -0.63 18.17
N SER A 136 12.07 -0.11 18.91
CA SER A 136 12.52 1.28 18.88
C SER A 136 12.97 1.78 17.51
N ARG A 137 13.47 0.88 16.65
CA ARG A 137 13.94 1.21 15.29
C ARG A 137 12.81 1.27 14.27
N VAL A 138 11.58 0.98 14.70
CA VAL A 138 10.41 1.01 13.85
C VAL A 138 9.39 1.99 14.42
N PRO A 139 9.50 3.30 14.11
CA PRO A 139 8.64 4.32 14.71
C PRO A 139 7.15 4.06 14.41
N GLN A 140 6.83 3.51 13.24
CA GLN A 140 5.47 3.17 12.85
C GLN A 140 4.92 1.88 13.51
N TYR A 141 5.58 1.30 14.51
CA TYR A 141 5.14 0.03 15.11
C TYR A 141 3.74 0.09 15.73
N THR A 142 3.39 1.24 16.32
CA THR A 142 2.08 1.52 16.95
C THR A 142 1.19 2.45 16.10
N ALA A 143 1.62 2.79 14.89
CA ALA A 143 0.81 3.57 13.97
C ALA A 143 -0.27 2.69 13.33
N VAL A 144 -1.41 3.29 12.99
CA VAL A 144 -2.44 2.65 12.18
C VAL A 144 -1.84 2.19 10.85
N HIS A 145 -2.32 1.07 10.33
CA HIS A 145 -1.94 0.57 9.02
C HIS A 145 -3.20 0.21 8.23
N GLY A 146 -3.21 0.56 6.95
CA GLY A 146 -4.08 -0.06 5.96
C GLY A 146 -3.26 -1.07 5.15
N TYR A 147 -3.86 -2.22 4.82
CA TYR A 147 -3.24 -3.23 3.97
C TYR A 147 -4.12 -3.47 2.76
N GLN A 148 -3.65 -3.06 1.58
CA GLN A 148 -4.40 -3.18 0.35
C GLN A 148 -4.57 -4.63 -0.10
N ALA A 149 -5.59 -4.90 -0.91
CA ALA A 149 -5.93 -6.24 -1.36
C ALA A 149 -4.77 -6.97 -2.06
N PHE A 150 -3.93 -6.26 -2.82
CA PHE A 150 -2.72 -6.84 -3.43
C PHE A 150 -1.84 -7.56 -2.39
N PHE A 151 -1.67 -6.96 -1.20
CA PHE A 151 -0.85 -7.53 -0.14
C PHE A 151 -1.44 -8.84 0.40
N THR A 152 -2.76 -8.91 0.52
CA THR A 152 -3.48 -10.12 0.93
C THR A 152 -3.31 -11.24 -0.09
N LEU A 153 -3.43 -10.94 -1.39
CA LEU A 153 -3.19 -11.90 -2.47
C LEU A 153 -1.74 -12.42 -2.44
N PHE A 154 -0.79 -11.51 -2.23
CA PHE A 154 0.62 -11.84 -2.12
C PHE A 154 0.89 -12.81 -0.95
N LEU A 155 0.34 -12.56 0.24
CA LEU A 155 0.53 -13.43 1.41
C LEU A 155 -0.14 -14.80 1.23
N ARG A 156 -1.36 -14.85 0.70
CA ARG A 156 -2.07 -16.11 0.38
C ARG A 156 -1.30 -16.98 -0.59
N GLN A 157 -0.67 -16.36 -1.58
CA GLN A 157 0.13 -17.07 -2.57
C GLN A 157 1.43 -17.64 -1.97
N LEU A 158 2.10 -16.90 -1.08
CA LEU A 158 3.35 -17.36 -0.46
C LEU A 158 3.15 -18.36 0.69
N PHE A 159 2.02 -18.26 1.39
CA PHE A 159 1.71 -19.01 2.60
C PHE A 159 0.33 -19.66 2.47
N PRO A 160 0.23 -20.93 2.05
CA PRO A 160 -1.05 -21.60 1.81
C PRO A 160 -2.02 -21.60 3.00
N ASN A 161 -1.51 -21.61 4.24
CA ASN A 161 -2.31 -21.59 5.47
C ASN A 161 -2.47 -20.19 6.07
N PHE A 162 -2.19 -19.13 5.31
CA PHE A 162 -2.20 -17.74 5.79
C PHE A 162 -3.50 -17.38 6.51
N ASP A 163 -4.65 -17.57 5.85
CA ASP A 163 -5.96 -17.19 6.38
C ASP A 163 -6.26 -17.89 7.72
N GLN A 164 -6.00 -19.20 7.81
CA GLN A 164 -6.20 -19.96 9.03
C GLN A 164 -5.32 -19.42 10.17
N ARG A 165 -4.03 -19.17 9.90
CA ARG A 165 -3.08 -18.65 10.90
C ARG A 165 -3.42 -17.22 11.30
N ALA A 166 -3.91 -16.39 10.38
CA ALA A 166 -4.39 -15.04 10.66
C ALA A 166 -5.62 -15.07 11.57
N ARG A 167 -6.67 -15.81 11.20
CA ARG A 167 -7.91 -15.91 11.97
C ARG A 167 -7.69 -16.50 13.36
N THR A 168 -6.79 -17.47 13.51
CA THR A 168 -6.42 -18.05 14.82
C THR A 168 -5.81 -17.01 15.78
N ARG A 169 -5.27 -15.91 15.24
CA ARG A 169 -4.69 -14.79 16.02
C ARG A 169 -5.65 -13.60 16.15
N GLY A 170 -6.94 -13.79 15.86
CA GLY A 170 -7.94 -12.74 15.88
C GLY A 170 -7.83 -11.72 14.73
N ILE A 171 -6.88 -11.89 13.79
CA ILE A 171 -6.73 -10.98 12.64
C ILE A 171 -7.93 -11.13 11.71
N ARG A 172 -8.51 -9.99 11.33
CA ARG A 172 -9.65 -9.94 10.41
C ARG A 172 -9.15 -10.04 8.97
N VAL A 173 -9.67 -11.01 8.24
CA VAL A 173 -9.53 -11.16 6.79
C VAL A 173 -10.95 -11.17 6.23
N ASN A 174 -11.37 -10.03 5.69
CA ASN A 174 -12.78 -9.75 5.35
C ASN A 174 -12.87 -9.02 4.01
N ARG A 175 -14.10 -8.86 3.50
CA ARG A 175 -14.40 -8.06 2.30
C ARG A 175 -13.76 -6.67 2.38
N ASP A 176 -13.16 -6.23 1.27
CA ASP A 176 -12.40 -4.98 1.16
C ASP A 176 -13.29 -3.75 0.92
N ASP A 177 -14.17 -3.49 1.88
CA ASP A 177 -15.05 -2.32 1.90
C ASP A 177 -14.45 -1.27 2.83
N MET A 178 -13.57 -0.44 2.28
CA MET A 178 -12.80 0.55 3.04
C MET A 178 -13.57 1.83 3.38
N HIS A 179 -14.79 2.02 2.86
CA HIS A 179 -15.59 3.24 3.01
C HIS A 179 -14.82 4.50 2.62
N TYR A 180 -14.25 4.47 1.40
CA TYR A 180 -13.45 5.58 0.85
C TYR A 180 -14.30 6.81 0.53
N PHE A 181 -14.27 7.80 1.42
CA PHE A 181 -14.79 9.15 1.19
C PHE A 181 -13.69 10.05 0.60
N LEU A 182 -13.76 10.29 -0.70
CA LEU A 182 -12.88 11.21 -1.42
C LEU A 182 -13.57 12.57 -1.52
N ASN A 183 -13.02 13.59 -0.86
CA ASN A 183 -13.66 14.92 -0.75
C ASN A 183 -15.09 14.86 -0.20
N GLY A 184 -15.38 13.94 0.73
CA GLY A 184 -16.69 13.76 1.34
C GLY A 184 -17.68 12.94 0.51
N ARG A 185 -17.22 12.31 -0.57
CA ARG A 185 -18.03 11.46 -1.46
C ARG A 185 -17.57 10.02 -1.44
N LEU A 186 -18.50 9.10 -1.29
CA LEU A 186 -18.19 7.69 -1.17
C LEU A 186 -17.91 7.05 -2.52
N CYS A 187 -16.72 6.47 -2.67
CA CYS A 187 -16.33 5.72 -3.85
C CYS A 187 -17.10 4.39 -3.95
N ARG A 188 -17.65 4.06 -5.13
CA ARG A 188 -18.34 2.78 -5.34
C ARG A 188 -17.38 1.60 -5.46
N TYR A 189 -17.78 0.49 -4.83
CA TYR A 189 -17.08 -0.80 -4.90
C TYR A 189 -17.46 -1.62 -6.15
N PRO A 190 -16.59 -2.54 -6.60
CA PRO A 190 -16.82 -3.33 -7.81
C PRO A 190 -17.68 -4.60 -7.59
N HIS A 191 -18.50 -4.72 -6.54
CA HIS A 191 -19.30 -5.94 -6.26
C HIS A 191 -20.11 -6.43 -7.46
N GLN A 192 -20.79 -5.51 -8.15
CA GLN A 192 -21.56 -5.85 -9.35
C GLN A 192 -20.67 -6.37 -10.49
N GLU A 193 -19.49 -5.77 -10.66
CA GLU A 193 -18.53 -6.18 -11.69
C GLU A 193 -18.00 -7.58 -11.40
N LEU A 194 -17.59 -7.84 -10.15
CA LEU A 194 -17.09 -9.14 -9.71
C LEU A 194 -18.16 -10.22 -9.84
N ALA A 195 -19.38 -9.95 -9.39
CA ALA A 195 -20.49 -10.89 -9.51
C ALA A 195 -20.84 -11.22 -10.97
N LYS A 196 -20.89 -10.21 -11.86
CA LYS A 196 -21.08 -10.43 -13.31
C LYS A 196 -19.96 -11.26 -13.94
N ALA A 197 -18.75 -11.16 -13.40
CA ALA A 197 -17.61 -11.97 -13.81
C ALA A 197 -17.57 -13.36 -13.16
N GLY A 198 -18.54 -13.72 -12.32
CA GLY A 198 -18.55 -14.97 -11.56
C GLY A 198 -17.42 -15.08 -10.55
N LYS A 199 -16.91 -13.94 -10.06
CA LYS A 199 -15.81 -13.85 -9.10
C LYS A 199 -16.35 -13.51 -7.71
N PRO A 200 -15.75 -14.05 -6.63
CA PRO A 200 -16.07 -13.63 -5.28
C PRO A 200 -15.65 -12.19 -5.02
N ASP A 201 -16.19 -11.60 -3.95
CA ASP A 201 -15.68 -10.35 -3.42
C ASP A 201 -14.21 -10.51 -3.02
N ILE A 202 -13.47 -9.41 -3.13
CA ILE A 202 -12.04 -9.36 -2.79
C ILE A 202 -11.91 -9.05 -1.31
N GLU A 203 -10.97 -9.71 -0.65
CA GLU A 203 -10.73 -9.57 0.79
C GLU A 203 -9.39 -8.92 1.08
N SER A 204 -9.37 -8.13 2.15
CA SER A 204 -8.19 -7.47 2.71
C SER A 204 -7.96 -7.87 4.16
N ILE A 205 -6.75 -7.59 4.64
CA ILE A 205 -6.33 -7.83 6.02
C ILE A 205 -6.53 -6.55 6.82
N PHE A 206 -7.13 -6.66 8.00
CA PHE A 206 -7.35 -5.54 8.92
C PHE A 206 -6.79 -5.89 10.29
N CYS A 207 -5.62 -5.32 10.60
CA CYS A 207 -4.96 -5.50 11.88
C CYS A 207 -3.90 -4.43 12.14
N SER A 208 -3.38 -4.39 13.37
CA SER A 208 -2.21 -3.60 13.70
C SER A 208 -0.94 -4.21 13.08
N ARG A 209 0.07 -3.36 12.87
CA ARG A 209 1.42 -3.81 12.45
C ARG A 209 2.02 -4.82 13.42
N ARG A 210 1.65 -4.73 14.70
CA ARG A 210 2.13 -5.62 15.76
C ARG A 210 1.64 -7.04 15.54
N ALA A 211 0.37 -7.20 15.16
CA ALA A 211 -0.21 -8.49 14.81
C ALA A 211 0.36 -9.01 13.49
N LEU A 212 0.40 -8.17 12.45
CA LEU A 212 0.84 -8.59 11.12
C LEU A 212 2.32 -8.96 11.06
N GLU A 213 3.22 -8.08 11.51
CA GLU A 213 4.67 -8.35 11.45
C GLU A 213 5.04 -9.59 12.26
N SER A 214 4.38 -9.79 13.40
CA SER A 214 4.51 -11.01 14.19
C SER A 214 4.06 -12.24 13.41
N LEU A 215 2.89 -12.21 12.77
CA LEU A 215 2.40 -13.33 11.98
C LEU A 215 3.34 -13.66 10.81
N ILE A 216 3.77 -12.65 10.04
CA ILE A 216 4.71 -12.85 8.92
C ILE A 216 6.00 -13.50 9.44
N ARG A 217 6.53 -13.04 10.58
CA ARG A 217 7.74 -13.61 11.16
C ARG A 217 7.57 -15.08 11.52
N VAL A 218 6.43 -15.45 12.10
CA VAL A 218 6.15 -16.86 12.42
C VAL A 218 6.01 -17.69 11.15
N LEU A 219 5.23 -17.23 10.17
CA LEU A 219 5.06 -17.91 8.89
C LEU A 219 6.40 -18.14 8.19
N VAL A 220 7.27 -17.13 8.16
CA VAL A 220 8.61 -17.26 7.57
C VAL A 220 9.47 -18.24 8.38
N LYS A 221 9.57 -18.11 9.70
CA LYS A 221 10.41 -19.00 10.50
C LYS A 221 9.97 -20.47 10.44
N GLU A 222 8.67 -20.72 10.43
CA GLU A 222 8.13 -22.08 10.43
C GLU A 222 8.12 -22.71 9.03
N ASP A 223 7.70 -21.98 7.99
CA ASP A 223 7.57 -22.53 6.65
C ASP A 223 8.92 -22.64 5.92
N VAL A 224 9.91 -21.81 6.31
CA VAL A 224 11.24 -21.76 5.67
C VAL A 224 12.37 -21.72 6.73
N PRO A 225 12.56 -22.81 7.50
CA PRO A 225 13.51 -22.86 8.64
C PRO A 225 14.99 -22.76 8.23
N GLN A 226 15.29 -22.85 6.93
CA GLN A 226 16.64 -22.70 6.37
C GLN A 226 17.15 -21.25 6.34
N ILE A 227 16.32 -20.25 6.66
CA ILE A 227 16.76 -18.85 6.75
C ILE A 227 17.62 -18.69 8.00
N GLU A 228 18.85 -18.19 7.81
CA GLU A 228 19.75 -17.84 8.90
C GLU A 228 19.46 -16.42 9.39
N TYR A 229 19.41 -16.25 10.71
CA TYR A 229 19.23 -14.94 11.34
C TYR A 229 20.48 -14.54 12.13
N VAL A 230 21.01 -13.36 11.84
CA VAL A 230 22.19 -12.81 12.50
C VAL A 230 21.80 -11.56 13.29
N ASN A 231 22.06 -11.56 14.59
CA ASN A 231 21.85 -10.37 15.42
C ASN A 231 22.97 -9.35 15.23
N GLY A 232 22.74 -8.38 14.37
CA GLY A 232 23.78 -7.44 13.96
C GLY A 232 23.25 -6.25 13.17
N THR A 233 24.16 -5.32 12.88
CA THR A 233 23.93 -4.23 11.94
C THR A 233 24.96 -4.34 10.82
N VAL A 234 24.51 -4.35 9.57
CA VAL A 234 25.41 -4.16 8.42
C VAL A 234 25.90 -2.71 8.45
N THR A 235 27.21 -2.52 8.58
CA THR A 235 27.82 -1.19 8.70
C THR A 235 28.51 -0.72 7.42
N ASP A 236 28.96 -1.66 6.59
CA ASP A 236 29.69 -1.36 5.36
C ASP A 236 29.65 -2.55 4.38
N LEU A 237 30.10 -2.33 3.15
CA LEU A 237 30.19 -3.32 2.08
C LEU A 237 31.63 -3.47 1.58
N LYS A 238 32.05 -4.70 1.32
CA LYS A 238 33.32 -5.01 0.67
C LYS A 238 33.07 -5.22 -0.82
N LEU A 239 33.50 -4.26 -1.63
CA LEU A 239 33.45 -4.38 -3.08
C LEU A 239 34.51 -5.37 -3.59
N ALA A 240 34.18 -6.06 -4.67
CA ALA A 240 35.14 -6.84 -5.44
C ALA A 240 36.21 -5.92 -6.06
N SER A 241 37.32 -6.51 -6.52
CA SER A 241 38.42 -5.76 -7.14
C SER A 241 38.03 -4.91 -8.35
N ASP A 242 36.90 -5.23 -9.00
CA ASP A 242 36.37 -4.49 -10.15
C ASP A 242 35.43 -3.34 -9.77
N ASN A 243 35.12 -3.16 -8.48
CA ASN A 243 34.15 -2.21 -7.93
C ASN A 243 32.73 -2.31 -8.51
N ARG A 244 32.38 -3.43 -9.17
CA ARG A 244 31.08 -3.63 -9.85
C ARG A 244 30.21 -4.68 -9.17
N THR A 245 30.78 -5.41 -8.22
CA THR A 245 30.08 -6.40 -7.41
C THR A 245 30.49 -6.24 -5.95
N ILE A 246 29.63 -6.70 -5.05
CA ILE A 246 29.89 -6.78 -3.61
C ILE A 246 30.25 -8.22 -3.28
N ASP A 247 31.42 -8.42 -2.66
CA ASP A 247 31.89 -9.73 -2.20
C ASP A 247 31.34 -10.08 -0.81
N ALA A 248 31.20 -9.08 0.07
CA ALA A 248 30.74 -9.31 1.44
C ALA A 248 30.06 -8.09 2.10
N ALA A 249 29.18 -8.37 3.05
CA ALA A 249 28.65 -7.39 4.00
C ALA A 249 29.49 -7.39 5.29
N LEU A 250 29.83 -6.21 5.82
CA LEU A 250 30.48 -6.08 7.13
C LEU A 250 29.43 -5.94 8.23
N VAL A 251 29.31 -6.96 9.08
CA VAL A 251 28.31 -7.02 10.15
C VAL A 251 28.93 -6.75 11.50
N ARG A 252 28.43 -5.74 12.20
CA ARG A 252 28.74 -5.48 13.61
C ARG A 252 27.71 -6.17 14.50
N PRO A 253 28.11 -7.12 15.37
CA PRO A 253 27.20 -7.72 16.34
C PRO A 253 26.70 -6.68 17.34
N VAL A 254 25.47 -6.86 17.81
CA VAL A 254 24.83 -5.93 18.75
C VAL A 254 25.44 -6.08 20.14
N GLY A 255 25.67 -4.96 20.84
CA GLY A 255 26.16 -4.97 22.22
C GLY A 255 27.66 -5.24 22.38
N THR A 256 28.41 -5.37 21.28
CA THR A 256 29.85 -5.64 21.31
C THR A 256 30.65 -4.55 20.60
N ASN A 257 31.78 -4.13 21.18
CA ASN A 257 32.80 -3.31 20.51
C ASN A 257 33.76 -4.14 19.62
N THR A 258 33.38 -5.37 19.26
CA THR A 258 34.19 -6.24 18.42
C THR A 258 34.27 -5.71 16.98
N LYS A 259 35.32 -6.15 16.27
CA LYS A 259 35.49 -5.83 14.85
C LYS A 259 34.31 -6.41 14.05
N PRO A 260 33.85 -5.72 12.97
CA PRO A 260 32.87 -6.27 12.06
C PRO A 260 33.32 -7.63 11.50
N THR A 261 32.37 -8.55 11.36
CA THR A 261 32.58 -9.85 10.70
C THR A 261 32.18 -9.76 9.24
N GLU A 262 32.97 -10.35 8.33
CA GLU A 262 32.62 -10.42 6.91
C GLU A 262 31.61 -11.55 6.67
N LEU A 263 30.49 -11.23 6.02
CA LEU A 263 29.54 -12.21 5.48
C LEU A 263 29.62 -12.17 3.95
N ALA A 264 30.22 -13.20 3.35
CA ALA A 264 30.28 -13.32 1.90
C ALA A 264 28.89 -13.44 1.28
N CYS A 265 28.67 -12.80 0.13
CA CYS A 265 27.36 -12.75 -0.51
C CYS A 265 27.46 -12.60 -2.03
N ASP A 266 26.48 -13.19 -2.73
CA ASP A 266 26.25 -13.05 -4.17
C ASP A 266 25.16 -12.01 -4.48
N LEU A 267 24.36 -11.62 -3.47
CA LEU A 267 23.35 -10.57 -3.56
C LEU A 267 23.21 -9.87 -2.20
N ILE A 268 23.14 -8.54 -2.20
CA ILE A 268 22.75 -7.73 -1.06
C ILE A 268 21.42 -7.04 -1.31
N ILE A 269 20.53 -7.11 -0.32
CA ILE A 269 19.22 -6.45 -0.34
C ILE A 269 19.13 -5.49 0.84
N ASP A 270 19.03 -4.19 0.57
CA ASP A 270 18.74 -3.19 1.60
C ASP A 270 17.24 -3.15 1.92
N CYS A 271 16.91 -3.61 3.14
CA CYS A 271 15.59 -3.55 3.77
C CYS A 271 15.64 -2.82 5.14
N THR A 272 16.64 -1.95 5.36
CA THR A 272 16.88 -1.20 6.60
C THR A 272 15.88 -0.08 6.90
N GLY A 273 14.92 0.11 6.00
CA GLY A 273 13.76 0.99 6.17
C GLY A 273 14.14 2.46 6.30
N ASN A 274 13.64 3.14 7.33
CA ASN A 274 13.91 4.57 7.58
C ASN A 274 15.40 4.91 7.71
N THR A 275 16.25 3.93 8.04
CA THR A 275 17.70 4.14 8.07
C THR A 275 18.22 4.49 6.68
N GLN A 276 17.58 3.95 5.64
CA GLN A 276 18.01 3.99 4.24
C GLN A 276 19.53 3.81 4.18
N ALA A 277 20.05 2.71 4.75
CA ALA A 277 21.48 2.52 4.90
C ALA A 277 22.20 2.58 3.55
N GLY A 278 21.55 2.09 2.48
CA GLY A 278 21.95 2.25 1.08
C GLY A 278 22.17 3.69 0.64
N LEU A 279 21.46 4.64 1.27
CA LEU A 279 21.49 6.08 1.04
C LEU A 279 22.32 6.83 2.10
N LYS A 280 22.65 6.26 3.25
CA LYS A 280 23.70 6.84 4.12
C LYS A 280 25.08 6.76 3.49
N TRP A 281 25.18 6.00 2.41
CA TRP A 281 26.27 6.06 1.45
C TRP A 281 26.14 7.25 0.46
N LEU A 282 24.97 7.90 0.33
CA LEU A 282 24.61 8.94 -0.67
C LEU A 282 23.34 9.79 -0.25
N THR A 283 23.44 10.96 0.38
CA THR A 283 22.46 11.97 0.96
C THR A 283 20.91 12.09 0.63
N GLN A 284 20.14 12.76 1.53
CA GLN A 284 18.63 12.84 1.69
C GLN A 284 17.93 14.25 1.69
N TYR A 285 16.56 14.30 1.66
CA TYR A 285 15.64 15.50 1.71
C TYR A 285 14.27 15.27 2.49
N ASP A 286 13.46 16.33 2.78
CA ASP A 286 12.43 16.44 3.86
C ASP A 286 11.08 17.20 3.53
N PRO A 287 9.90 16.53 3.51
CA PRO A 287 8.55 17.16 3.62
C PRO A 287 7.68 16.84 4.88
N ARG A 288 6.90 17.82 5.38
CA ARG A 288 6.24 17.85 6.72
C ARG A 288 4.74 17.46 6.74
N VAL A 289 4.40 16.41 7.49
CA VAL A 289 3.03 15.87 7.75
C VAL A 289 2.92 15.41 9.21
N ASN A 290 1.78 15.59 9.88
CA ASN A 290 1.55 15.16 11.27
C ASN A 290 0.22 14.39 11.39
N TYR A 291 0.20 13.25 12.08
CA TYR A 291 -1.00 12.47 12.37
C TYR A 291 -0.87 11.73 13.70
N CYS A 292 -1.98 11.23 14.26
CA CYS A 292 -1.96 10.34 15.41
C CYS A 292 -2.77 9.06 15.16
N THR A 293 -2.48 8.03 15.95
CA THR A 293 -3.25 6.78 16.01
C THR A 293 -3.80 6.63 17.42
N LEU A 294 -5.11 6.46 17.53
CA LEU A 294 -5.86 6.26 18.75
C LEU A 294 -6.40 4.83 18.74
N GLU A 295 -6.22 4.09 19.83
CA GLU A 295 -6.72 2.72 19.97
C GLU A 295 -7.52 2.57 21.27
N TRP A 296 -8.68 1.92 21.18
CA TRP A 296 -9.50 1.51 22.31
C TRP A 296 -9.81 0.00 22.23
N PRO A 297 -9.96 -0.70 23.36
CA PRO A 297 -10.60 -2.01 23.35
C PRO A 297 -12.07 -1.88 22.88
N ALA A 298 -12.64 -2.92 22.27
CA ALA A 298 -14.09 -2.91 22.00
C ALA A 298 -14.88 -2.87 23.32
N PRO A 299 -15.89 -1.98 23.44
CA PRO A 299 -16.84 -1.99 24.54
C PRO A 299 -17.61 -3.32 24.66
N PRO A 300 -18.21 -3.63 25.82
CA PRO A 300 -19.19 -4.71 25.95
C PRO A 300 -20.32 -4.58 24.93
N HIS A 301 -20.78 -5.69 24.35
CA HIS A 301 -21.87 -5.72 23.36
C HIS A 301 -21.63 -4.84 22.11
N PHE A 302 -20.39 -4.42 21.82
CA PHE A 302 -20.08 -3.50 20.74
C PHE A 302 -20.61 -3.98 19.38
N GLU A 303 -20.47 -5.28 19.05
CA GLU A 303 -21.00 -5.82 17.79
C GLU A 303 -22.53 -5.72 17.70
N GLU A 304 -23.25 -5.96 18.79
CA GLU A 304 -24.72 -5.86 18.82
C GLU A 304 -25.17 -4.41 18.66
N ASN A 305 -24.44 -3.47 19.27
CA ASN A 305 -24.74 -2.05 19.19
C ASN A 305 -24.39 -1.46 17.81
N LEU A 306 -23.31 -1.91 17.16
CA LEU A 306 -22.99 -1.55 15.78
C LEU A 306 -24.10 -1.96 14.79
N ARG A 307 -24.78 -3.11 14.99
CA ARG A 307 -25.90 -3.53 14.13
C ARG A 307 -27.11 -2.59 14.20
N LYS A 308 -27.24 -1.82 15.28
CA LYS A 308 -28.38 -0.91 15.52
C LYS A 308 -28.17 0.46 14.89
N ILE A 309 -26.94 0.78 14.47
CA ILE A 309 -26.57 2.05 13.86
C ILE A 309 -26.96 2.04 12.37
N ASP A 310 -27.69 3.06 11.93
CA ASP A 310 -28.03 3.24 10.52
C ASP A 310 -26.87 3.91 9.76
N ALA A 311 -26.10 3.09 9.03
CA ALA A 311 -25.00 3.54 8.19
C ALA A 311 -25.38 3.68 6.70
N GLY A 312 -26.68 3.68 6.38
CA GLY A 312 -27.18 3.73 5.01
C GLY A 312 -27.07 2.39 4.26
N CYS A 313 -27.07 2.44 2.93
CA CYS A 313 -27.15 1.25 2.08
C CYS A 313 -26.06 1.16 0.99
N TYR A 314 -25.27 0.10 0.91
CA TYR A 314 -24.38 -0.08 -0.26
C TYR A 314 -25.13 -0.71 -1.45
N ILE A 315 -24.58 -0.56 -2.66
CA ILE A 315 -25.11 -1.23 -3.86
C ILE A 315 -24.52 -2.64 -3.95
N SER A 316 -25.36 -3.66 -3.79
CA SER A 316 -24.88 -5.05 -3.79
C SER A 316 -24.71 -5.63 -5.20
N ALA A 317 -24.19 -6.86 -5.25
CA ALA A 317 -23.91 -7.62 -6.47
C ALA A 317 -25.09 -7.73 -7.45
N ASP A 318 -26.32 -7.84 -6.95
CA ASP A 318 -27.56 -7.93 -7.76
C ASP A 318 -28.07 -6.57 -8.26
N GLY A 319 -27.43 -5.48 -7.85
CA GLY A 319 -27.82 -4.11 -8.19
C GLY A 319 -28.83 -3.45 -7.27
N SER A 320 -29.34 -4.17 -6.27
CA SER A 320 -30.20 -3.62 -5.24
C SER A 320 -29.40 -2.90 -4.14
N PRO A 321 -29.96 -1.84 -3.55
CA PRO A 321 -29.43 -1.25 -2.32
C PRO A 321 -29.63 -2.24 -1.15
N LYS A 322 -28.59 -2.42 -0.33
CA LYS A 322 -28.65 -3.24 0.89
C LYS A 322 -28.11 -2.46 2.09
N PRO A 323 -28.78 -2.52 3.26
CA PRO A 323 -28.29 -1.85 4.47
C PRO A 323 -26.87 -2.29 4.80
N VAL A 324 -26.04 -1.32 5.22
CA VAL A 324 -24.70 -1.58 5.75
C VAL A 324 -24.84 -2.11 7.17
N ASP A 325 -24.38 -3.35 7.40
CA ASP A 325 -24.24 -3.91 8.74
C ASP A 325 -22.83 -3.62 9.26
N LEU A 326 -22.68 -2.52 10.02
CA LEU A 326 -21.39 -2.10 10.59
C LEU A 326 -20.73 -3.19 11.47
N SER A 327 -21.48 -4.17 11.98
CA SER A 327 -20.90 -5.29 12.74
C SER A 327 -20.15 -6.28 11.86
N GLN A 328 -20.36 -6.27 10.54
CA GLN A 328 -19.58 -7.03 9.56
C GLN A 328 -18.38 -6.24 9.01
N GLU A 329 -18.45 -4.91 9.03
CA GLU A 329 -17.46 -4.01 8.41
C GLU A 329 -16.15 -3.90 9.22
N SER A 330 -15.00 -4.16 8.60
CA SER A 330 -13.70 -3.96 9.28
C SER A 330 -13.27 -2.51 9.31
N VAL A 331 -13.70 -1.69 8.35
CA VAL A 331 -13.42 -0.25 8.29
C VAL A 331 -14.75 0.47 8.30
N PHE A 332 -14.84 1.52 9.11
CA PHE A 332 -16.03 2.35 9.22
C PHE A 332 -15.95 3.54 8.28
N ILE A 333 -14.75 4.07 8.05
CA ILE A 333 -14.54 5.28 7.28
C ILE A 333 -13.08 5.45 6.87
N VAL A 334 -12.85 5.87 5.63
CA VAL A 334 -11.62 6.50 5.17
C VAL A 334 -11.99 7.86 4.59
N TRP A 335 -11.76 8.92 5.36
CA TRP A 335 -12.04 10.30 5.01
C TRP A 335 -10.78 10.98 4.52
N SER A 336 -10.71 11.32 3.23
CA SER A 336 -9.53 11.94 2.66
C SER A 336 -9.86 13.08 1.70
N PRO A 337 -9.23 14.26 1.89
CA PRO A 337 -9.23 15.28 0.87
C PRO A 337 -8.28 14.85 -0.25
N THR A 338 -8.55 15.29 -1.47
CA THR A 338 -7.66 15.12 -2.63
C THR A 338 -6.96 16.42 -3.02
N SER A 339 -7.32 17.54 -2.38
CA SER A 339 -6.74 18.85 -2.60
C SER A 339 -6.99 19.82 -1.44
N SER A 340 -6.08 20.77 -1.26
CA SER A 340 -6.10 21.77 -0.19
C SER A 340 -7.27 22.74 -0.19
N ASP A 341 -7.96 22.92 -1.31
CA ASP A 341 -9.15 23.77 -1.43
C ASP A 341 -10.42 23.09 -0.87
N THR A 342 -10.30 21.84 -0.42
CA THR A 342 -11.41 21.07 0.15
C THR A 342 -11.28 21.03 1.68
N ASP A 343 -10.22 20.41 2.18
CA ASP A 343 -9.88 20.34 3.61
C ASP A 343 -8.40 19.89 3.72
N TYR A 344 -7.79 20.07 4.88
CA TYR A 344 -6.49 19.52 5.24
C TYR A 344 -6.57 18.30 6.15
N ARG A 345 -7.75 18.04 6.73
CA ARG A 345 -7.97 16.94 7.66
C ARG A 345 -8.24 15.63 6.94
N PHE A 346 -7.49 14.59 7.30
CA PHE A 346 -7.79 13.20 6.98
C PHE A 346 -8.14 12.43 8.25
N PHE A 347 -8.93 11.39 8.10
CA PHE A 347 -9.39 10.56 9.20
C PHE A 347 -9.69 9.15 8.70
N VAL A 348 -9.31 8.13 9.45
CA VAL A 348 -9.63 6.72 9.17
C VAL A 348 -10.06 6.04 10.46
N GLY A 349 -11.05 5.15 10.38
CA GLY A 349 -11.61 4.46 11.53
C GLY A 349 -12.03 3.04 11.20
N GLY A 350 -11.79 2.09 12.11
CA GLY A 350 -12.17 0.70 11.90
C GLY A 350 -11.92 -0.21 13.10
N ARG A 351 -12.06 -1.52 12.86
CA ARG A 351 -11.84 -2.61 13.81
C ARG A 351 -10.72 -3.51 13.33
N PHE A 352 -9.80 -3.81 14.21
CA PHE A 352 -8.63 -4.64 13.96
C PHE A 352 -8.72 -5.96 14.74
N GLU A 353 -7.58 -6.60 15.01
CA GLU A 353 -7.54 -7.88 15.71
C GLU A 353 -8.13 -7.80 17.13
N ASP A 354 -8.68 -8.92 17.60
CA ASP A 354 -9.20 -9.06 18.96
C ASP A 354 -10.26 -8.00 19.35
N GLY A 355 -10.89 -7.37 18.34
CA GLY A 355 -11.94 -6.38 18.51
C GLY A 355 -11.46 -4.96 18.80
N ILE A 356 -10.16 -4.66 18.77
CA ILE A 356 -9.68 -3.29 19.02
C ILE A 356 -10.28 -2.31 17.99
N VAL A 357 -10.71 -1.15 18.46
CA VAL A 357 -11.23 -0.06 17.63
C VAL A 357 -10.13 0.97 17.47
N VAL A 358 -9.81 1.31 16.22
CA VAL A 358 -8.70 2.19 15.89
C VAL A 358 -9.20 3.36 15.08
N PHE A 359 -8.79 4.57 15.47
CA PHE A 359 -8.96 5.77 14.68
C PHE A 359 -7.60 6.44 14.45
N SER A 360 -7.39 6.98 13.27
CA SER A 360 -6.25 7.87 13.00
C SER A 360 -6.78 9.16 12.42
N ALA A 361 -6.27 10.27 12.94
CA ALA A 361 -6.70 11.61 12.56
C ALA A 361 -5.48 12.51 12.45
N GLY A 362 -5.53 13.45 11.51
CA GLY A 362 -4.47 14.42 11.30
C GLY A 362 -4.54 15.03 9.91
N GLY A 363 -3.41 15.52 9.41
CA GLY A 363 -3.42 16.28 8.18
C GLY A 363 -2.10 16.97 7.85
N TRP A 364 -2.15 17.83 6.84
CA TRP A 364 -1.04 18.69 6.48
C TRP A 364 -0.97 19.86 7.45
N ASP A 365 0.07 19.87 8.29
CA ASP A 365 0.26 20.84 9.39
C ASP A 365 -0.98 20.98 10.29
N SER A 366 -1.58 19.84 10.63
CA SER A 366 -2.82 19.75 11.39
C SER A 366 -2.59 19.42 12.86
N GLU A 367 -3.60 19.72 13.68
CA GLU A 367 -3.80 19.15 15.00
C GLU A 367 -3.83 17.61 14.98
N MET A 368 -3.46 17.01 16.10
CA MET A 368 -3.45 15.55 16.29
C MET A 368 -4.27 15.23 17.55
N PRO A 369 -5.54 14.84 17.43
CA PRO A 369 -6.37 14.56 18.60
C PRO A 369 -5.83 13.36 19.39
N VAL A 370 -5.69 13.47 20.71
CA VAL A 370 -5.08 12.41 21.56
C VAL A 370 -6.08 11.74 22.51
N ASN A 371 -7.35 12.11 22.44
CA ASN A 371 -8.46 11.49 23.18
C ASN A 371 -9.78 11.56 22.37
N LEU A 372 -10.86 10.99 22.91
CA LEU A 372 -12.14 10.88 22.22
C LEU A 372 -12.81 12.25 22.00
N ASP A 373 -12.79 13.12 23.00
CA ASP A 373 -13.33 14.50 22.89
C ASP A 373 -12.66 15.31 21.77
N GLN A 374 -11.33 15.27 21.71
CA GLN A 374 -10.58 15.95 20.65
C GLN A 374 -10.84 15.31 19.30
N LEU A 375 -10.97 13.98 19.22
CA LEU A 375 -11.29 13.28 17.98
C LEU A 375 -12.68 13.68 17.47
N ARG A 376 -13.67 13.76 18.36
CA ARG A 376 -15.03 14.23 18.05
C ARG A 376 -14.99 15.67 17.53
N THR A 377 -14.28 16.56 18.22
CA THR A 377 -14.10 17.96 17.80
C THR A 377 -13.43 18.07 16.44
N PHE A 378 -12.39 17.26 16.20
CA PHE A 378 -11.68 17.20 14.92
C PHE A 378 -12.60 16.77 13.77
N ALA A 379 -13.40 15.72 13.98
CA ALA A 379 -14.38 15.24 13.01
C ALA A 379 -15.49 16.25 12.73
N GLN A 380 -15.98 16.98 13.75
CA GLN A 380 -16.96 18.05 13.59
C GLN A 380 -16.44 19.24 12.77
N ALA A 381 -15.15 19.55 12.91
CA ALA A 381 -14.49 20.61 12.18
C ALA A 381 -14.13 20.24 10.74
N ALA A 382 -14.07 18.94 10.42
CA ALA A 382 -13.82 18.45 9.06
C ALA A 382 -15.03 18.74 8.15
N ASN A 383 -14.78 19.41 7.04
CA ASN A 383 -15.82 19.86 6.12
C ASN A 383 -15.29 19.85 4.69
N GLN A 384 -15.65 18.81 3.94
CA GLN A 384 -15.30 18.64 2.52
C GLN A 384 -16.53 19.01 1.65
N ASP A 385 -16.81 18.30 0.56
CA ASP A 385 -18.08 18.52 -0.17
C ASP A 385 -19.31 18.20 0.71
N ARG A 386 -19.12 17.35 1.72
CA ARG A 386 -20.09 16.99 2.76
C ARG A 386 -19.41 16.96 4.13
N ARG A 387 -20.21 16.91 5.20
CA ARG A 387 -19.73 16.69 6.59
C ARG A 387 -19.37 15.23 6.83
N VAL A 388 -18.72 14.93 7.96
CA VAL A 388 -18.53 13.54 8.39
C VAL A 388 -19.90 12.90 8.69
N PRO A 389 -20.17 11.65 8.25
CA PRO A 389 -21.47 11.00 8.45
C PRO A 389 -21.89 10.85 9.92
N LYS A 390 -23.22 10.94 10.18
CA LYS A 390 -23.81 10.86 11.53
C LYS A 390 -23.39 9.59 12.29
N TYR A 391 -23.38 8.44 11.62
CA TYR A 391 -23.08 7.15 12.25
C TYR A 391 -21.68 7.08 12.86
N ILE A 392 -20.74 7.92 12.42
CA ILE A 392 -19.39 8.00 13.03
C ILE A 392 -19.45 8.58 14.43
N TYR A 393 -20.31 9.57 14.66
CA TYR A 393 -20.51 10.13 16.00
C TYR A 393 -21.22 9.13 16.91
N GLU A 394 -22.14 8.32 16.37
CA GLU A 394 -22.78 7.24 17.12
C GLU A 394 -21.76 6.15 17.51
N ILE A 395 -20.75 5.88 16.67
CA ILE A 395 -19.60 5.03 17.05
C ILE A 395 -18.77 5.69 18.15
N PHE A 396 -18.54 7.00 18.11
CA PHE A 396 -17.86 7.70 19.21
C PHE A 396 -18.64 7.59 20.52
N ASP A 397 -19.97 7.71 20.49
CA ASP A 397 -20.82 7.56 21.67
C ASP A 397 -20.67 6.16 22.30
N LEU A 398 -20.50 5.11 21.48
CA LEU A 398 -20.22 3.75 21.98
C LEU A 398 -18.85 3.65 22.66
N LEU A 399 -17.85 4.45 22.27
CA LEU A 399 -16.51 4.41 22.84
C LEU A 399 -16.39 5.14 24.19
N GLU A 400 -17.39 5.95 24.57
CA GLU A 400 -17.39 6.68 25.84
C GLU A 400 -17.30 5.74 27.06
N GLU A 401 -17.85 4.52 26.97
CA GLU A 401 -17.79 3.51 28.03
C GLU A 401 -16.35 3.02 28.32
N VAL A 402 -15.44 3.13 27.35
CA VAL A 402 -14.06 2.64 27.44
C VAL A 402 -13.03 3.74 27.20
N GLU A 403 -13.43 5.00 27.27
CA GLU A 403 -12.57 6.14 26.92
C GLU A 403 -11.27 6.15 27.74
N ASP A 404 -11.37 5.87 29.04
CA ASP A 404 -10.26 5.83 30.01
C ASP A 404 -9.21 4.75 29.67
N GLN A 405 -9.60 3.75 28.89
CA GLN A 405 -8.72 2.67 28.45
C GLN A 405 -7.95 3.01 27.17
N GLY A 406 -8.29 4.12 26.50
CA GLY A 406 -7.69 4.56 25.25
C GLY A 406 -6.19 4.81 25.33
N VAL A 407 -5.53 4.63 24.18
CA VAL A 407 -4.13 5.00 23.97
C VAL A 407 -3.97 5.81 22.70
N ALA A 408 -3.01 6.74 22.68
CA ALA A 408 -2.66 7.53 21.52
C ALA A 408 -1.17 7.43 21.17
N TYR A 409 -0.87 7.43 19.88
CA TYR A 409 0.48 7.52 19.32
C TYR A 409 0.52 8.68 18.33
N GLU A 410 1.31 9.72 18.64
CA GLU A 410 1.53 10.84 17.74
C GLU A 410 2.69 10.53 16.76
N ALA A 411 2.43 10.63 15.47
CA ALA A 411 3.35 10.39 14.38
C ALA A 411 3.60 11.66 13.57
N LYS A 412 4.83 12.17 13.62
CA LYS A 412 5.27 13.32 12.81
C LYS A 412 6.13 12.83 11.66
N VAL A 413 5.57 12.81 10.45
CA VAL A 413 6.27 12.47 9.21
C VAL A 413 6.92 13.72 8.67
N ARG A 414 8.20 13.92 9.00
CA ARG A 414 8.92 15.13 8.58
C ARG A 414 9.60 15.02 7.23
N SER A 415 9.85 13.78 6.77
CA SER A 415 10.49 13.48 5.48
C SER A 415 9.85 12.30 4.75
N CYS A 416 9.43 12.55 3.52
CA CYS A 416 9.27 11.58 2.42
C CYS A 416 10.49 11.68 1.48
N SER A 417 10.94 10.55 0.97
CA SER A 417 12.10 10.47 0.06
C SER A 417 11.90 9.34 -0.94
N ARG A 418 12.45 9.49 -2.14
CA ARG A 418 12.57 8.40 -3.11
C ARG A 418 13.98 8.41 -3.64
N ILE A 419 14.61 7.25 -3.62
CA ILE A 419 15.94 7.05 -4.20
C ILE A 419 15.71 6.51 -5.60
N PRO A 420 16.00 7.28 -6.65
CA PRO A 420 15.84 6.82 -8.02
C PRO A 420 17.03 5.92 -8.39
N TYR A 421 17.15 4.74 -7.78
CA TYR A 421 18.23 3.80 -8.08
C TYR A 421 18.26 3.43 -9.57
N GLU A 422 17.12 3.47 -10.24
CA GLU A 422 17.00 3.27 -11.69
C GLU A 422 17.74 4.31 -12.52
N SER A 423 17.95 5.55 -12.02
CA SER A 423 18.68 6.58 -12.75
C SER A 423 20.19 6.51 -12.57
N VAL A 424 20.67 5.67 -11.63
CA VAL A 424 22.09 5.49 -11.31
C VAL A 424 22.52 4.04 -11.39
N SER A 425 21.71 3.17 -11.99
CA SER A 425 21.95 1.72 -12.00
C SER A 425 23.28 1.32 -12.65
N ASP A 426 23.82 2.14 -13.54
CA ASP A 426 25.08 1.90 -14.25
C ASP A 426 26.33 2.00 -13.34
N ILE A 427 26.21 2.69 -12.20
CA ILE A 427 27.28 2.88 -11.22
C ILE A 427 27.07 2.10 -9.92
N LEU A 428 25.90 1.47 -9.75
CA LEU A 428 25.63 0.61 -8.61
C LEU A 428 26.28 -0.76 -8.82
N PRO A 429 26.69 -1.44 -7.73
CA PRO A 429 27.06 -2.85 -7.84
C PRO A 429 25.90 -3.67 -8.42
N SER A 430 26.21 -4.51 -9.41
CA SER A 430 25.21 -5.30 -10.15
C SER A 430 24.41 -6.28 -9.27
N ASN A 431 24.96 -6.64 -8.11
CA ASN A 431 24.36 -7.51 -7.10
C ASN A 431 23.91 -6.74 -5.83
N PHE A 432 23.55 -5.46 -5.98
CA PHE A 432 22.89 -4.67 -4.95
C PHE A 432 21.47 -4.32 -5.38
N ILE A 433 20.51 -4.49 -4.48
CA ILE A 433 19.14 -3.98 -4.64
C ILE A 433 18.63 -3.38 -3.32
N ALA A 434 17.56 -2.59 -3.40
CA ALA A 434 16.89 -1.99 -2.24
C ALA A 434 15.39 -1.86 -2.51
N PHE A 435 14.55 -2.13 -1.51
CA PHE A 435 13.11 -1.89 -1.60
C PHE A 435 12.45 -1.69 -0.22
N GLY A 436 11.17 -1.32 -0.22
CA GLY A 436 10.47 -0.85 0.99
C GLY A 436 10.86 0.59 1.33
N ASP A 437 10.82 0.94 2.62
CA ASP A 437 11.22 2.29 3.09
C ASP A 437 12.70 2.61 2.78
N SER A 438 13.55 1.59 2.57
CA SER A 438 14.94 1.80 2.12
C SER A 438 15.01 2.48 0.77
N ASN A 439 14.10 2.17 -0.16
CA ASN A 439 14.05 2.79 -1.48
C ASN A 439 13.17 4.04 -1.52
N MET A 440 12.02 4.00 -0.86
CA MET A 440 11.02 5.07 -0.96
C MET A 440 10.23 5.19 0.34
N ARG A 441 10.23 6.38 0.94
CA ARG A 441 9.41 6.79 2.08
C ARG A 441 8.35 7.76 1.56
N VAL A 442 7.07 7.42 1.71
CA VAL A 442 5.94 8.26 1.26
C VAL A 442 5.11 8.73 2.44
N ASN A 443 4.26 9.71 2.19
CA ASN A 443 3.22 10.13 3.11
C ASN A 443 2.31 8.91 3.43
N PRO A 444 2.20 8.48 4.69
CA PRO A 444 1.48 7.25 5.03
C PRO A 444 -0.05 7.38 4.95
N ARG A 445 -0.60 8.55 4.57
CA ARG A 445 -2.04 8.79 4.45
C ARG A 445 -2.79 7.69 3.67
N ALA A 446 -2.19 7.17 2.62
CA ALA A 446 -2.82 6.16 1.76
C ALA A 446 -2.58 4.71 2.22
N GLY A 447 -1.84 4.48 3.31
CA GLY A 447 -1.55 3.14 3.84
C GLY A 447 -0.62 2.28 2.96
N GLU A 448 0.09 2.84 1.98
CA GLU A 448 0.77 2.08 0.92
C GLU A 448 2.14 1.50 1.33
N GLY A 449 2.57 1.73 2.57
CA GLY A 449 3.94 1.45 3.04
C GLY A 449 4.29 -0.04 3.05
N VAL A 450 3.34 -0.92 3.35
CA VAL A 450 3.57 -2.38 3.30
C VAL A 450 3.40 -2.93 1.89
N ASN A 451 2.49 -2.35 1.12
CA ASN A 451 2.22 -2.80 -0.25
C ASN A 451 3.44 -2.69 -1.17
N LYS A 452 4.19 -1.58 -1.08
CA LYS A 452 5.47 -1.45 -1.82
C LYS A 452 6.50 -2.51 -1.43
N CYS A 453 6.46 -3.04 -0.21
CA CYS A 453 7.35 -4.13 0.22
C CYS A 453 7.02 -5.43 -0.52
N ALA A 454 5.73 -5.77 -0.64
CA ALA A 454 5.29 -6.92 -1.41
C ALA A 454 5.51 -6.74 -2.92
N MET A 455 5.31 -5.53 -3.46
CA MET A 455 5.66 -5.23 -4.86
C MET A 455 7.17 -5.39 -5.10
N GLY A 456 8.01 -4.97 -4.15
CA GLY A 456 9.45 -5.20 -4.18
C GLY A 456 9.83 -6.67 -4.20
N ALA A 457 9.27 -7.46 -3.28
CA ALA A 457 9.49 -8.91 -3.21
C ALA A 457 8.96 -9.65 -4.45
N THR A 458 7.81 -9.23 -4.99
CA THR A 458 7.23 -9.79 -6.22
C THR A 458 8.08 -9.47 -7.44
N THR A 459 8.59 -8.24 -7.52
CA THR A 459 9.51 -7.83 -8.59
C THR A 459 10.83 -8.59 -8.49
N LEU A 460 11.33 -8.82 -7.28
CA LEU A 460 12.51 -9.63 -7.05
C LEU A 460 12.34 -11.05 -7.59
N ASP A 461 11.26 -11.75 -7.21
CA ASP A 461 10.94 -13.10 -7.73
C ASP A 461 10.87 -13.10 -9.27
N GLY A 462 10.09 -12.16 -9.83
CA GLY A 462 9.90 -12.06 -11.27
C GLY A 462 11.19 -11.81 -12.06
N VAL A 463 12.12 -11.01 -11.52
CA VAL A 463 13.43 -10.77 -12.17
C VAL A 463 14.34 -11.99 -12.01
N LEU A 464 14.41 -12.60 -10.84
CA LEU A 464 15.22 -13.81 -10.57
C LEU A 464 14.83 -15.00 -11.45
N ARG A 465 13.54 -15.12 -11.82
CA ARG A 465 13.07 -16.18 -12.74
C ARG A 465 13.43 -15.93 -14.21
N ARG A 466 13.65 -14.66 -14.59
CA ARG A 466 13.87 -14.25 -15.98
C ARG A 466 15.34 -14.05 -16.33
N LEU A 467 16.14 -13.62 -15.35
CA LEU A 467 17.56 -13.35 -15.52
C LEU A 467 18.37 -14.33 -14.66
N PRO A 468 19.45 -14.91 -15.20
CA PRO A 468 20.46 -15.52 -14.34
C PRO A 468 21.07 -14.43 -13.45
N LEU A 469 21.55 -14.80 -12.26
CA LEU A 469 22.65 -14.01 -11.68
C LEU A 469 23.93 -14.83 -11.72
N GLY A 470 24.90 -14.34 -12.48
CA GLY A 470 26.28 -14.75 -12.39
C GLY A 470 27.18 -13.55 -12.09
N PRO A 471 28.46 -13.77 -11.75
CA PRO A 471 29.44 -12.71 -11.49
C PRO A 471 29.70 -11.77 -12.69
N HIS A 472 29.11 -12.05 -13.85
CA HIS A 472 29.17 -11.23 -15.06
C HIS A 472 27.80 -10.72 -15.53
N ASP A 473 26.72 -11.03 -14.83
CA ASP A 473 25.38 -10.63 -15.23
C ASP A 473 25.07 -9.21 -14.74
N ARG A 474 25.43 -8.25 -15.58
CA ARG A 474 25.33 -6.81 -15.29
C ARG A 474 23.89 -6.30 -15.31
N ALA A 475 22.95 -7.11 -15.80
CA ALA A 475 21.59 -6.65 -16.05
C ALA A 475 20.67 -6.80 -14.83
N PHE A 476 21.02 -7.61 -13.82
CA PHE A 476 20.09 -7.90 -12.73
C PHE A 476 19.66 -6.65 -11.94
N GLY A 477 20.60 -5.95 -11.31
CA GLY A 477 20.30 -4.78 -10.48
C GLY A 477 19.60 -3.67 -11.28
N SER A 478 20.08 -3.38 -12.49
CA SER A 478 19.48 -2.37 -13.37
C SER A 478 18.07 -2.75 -13.82
N THR A 479 17.83 -4.01 -14.20
CA THR A 479 16.50 -4.51 -14.56
C THR A 479 15.56 -4.47 -13.37
N PHE A 480 16.02 -4.89 -12.19
CA PHE A 480 15.23 -4.83 -10.96
C PHE A 480 14.82 -3.40 -10.63
N PHE A 481 15.76 -2.45 -10.60
CA PHE A 481 15.45 -1.06 -10.26
C PHE A 481 14.58 -0.38 -11.33
N SER A 482 14.81 -0.63 -12.62
CA SER A 482 13.97 -0.11 -13.70
C SER A 482 12.53 -0.60 -13.59
N LEU A 483 12.34 -1.90 -13.34
CA LEU A 483 11.01 -2.50 -13.20
C LEU A 483 10.34 -2.08 -11.89
N LEU A 484 11.06 -2.09 -10.76
CA LEU A 484 10.55 -1.64 -9.47
C LEU A 484 10.12 -0.16 -9.56
N GLY A 485 10.98 0.70 -10.10
CA GLY A 485 10.71 2.13 -10.26
C GLY A 485 9.43 2.37 -11.05
N SER A 486 9.24 1.64 -12.15
CA SER A 486 8.03 1.71 -12.99
C SER A 486 6.76 1.24 -12.26
N ARG A 487 6.88 0.18 -11.45
CA ARG A 487 5.77 -0.42 -10.68
C ARG A 487 5.38 0.42 -9.47
N THR A 488 6.32 1.06 -8.79
CA THR A 488 6.06 1.87 -7.58
C THR A 488 5.94 3.36 -7.87
N GLN A 489 6.04 3.79 -9.13
CA GLN A 489 5.95 5.20 -9.51
C GLN A 489 4.64 5.85 -9.04
N THR A 490 3.52 5.12 -9.14
CA THR A 490 2.19 5.62 -8.76
C THR A 490 2.08 5.88 -7.26
N ILE A 491 2.79 5.13 -6.42
CA ILE A 491 2.87 5.36 -4.97
C ILE A 491 3.58 6.69 -4.69
N TRP A 492 4.69 6.95 -5.39
CA TRP A 492 5.43 8.20 -5.24
C TRP A 492 4.60 9.40 -5.71
N ASP A 493 4.09 9.34 -6.94
CA ASP A 493 3.35 10.45 -7.54
C ASP A 493 2.02 10.68 -6.85
N GLY A 494 1.30 9.62 -6.47
CA GLY A 494 0.03 9.70 -5.77
C GLY A 494 0.14 10.47 -4.44
N ALA A 495 1.18 10.17 -3.64
CA ALA A 495 1.45 10.89 -2.40
C ALA A 495 1.92 12.33 -2.68
N ARG A 496 3.03 12.47 -3.41
CA ARG A 496 3.73 13.75 -3.60
C ARG A 496 2.87 14.79 -4.31
N LEU A 497 2.14 14.41 -5.37
CA LEU A 497 1.38 15.37 -6.15
C LEU A 497 0.19 15.92 -5.35
N ILE A 498 -0.42 15.13 -4.46
CA ILE A 498 -1.45 15.61 -3.54
C ILE A 498 -0.83 16.54 -2.50
N ASP A 499 0.31 16.17 -1.93
CA ASP A 499 1.02 17.00 -0.92
C ASP A 499 1.28 18.41 -1.46
N TYR A 500 1.65 18.55 -2.74
CA TYR A 500 1.92 19.86 -3.38
C TYR A 500 0.73 20.82 -3.40
N SER A 501 -0.50 20.33 -3.25
CA SER A 501 -1.63 21.24 -3.09
C SER A 501 -1.56 22.04 -1.78
N PHE A 502 -0.97 21.51 -0.72
CA PHE A 502 -0.96 22.14 0.60
C PHE A 502 0.18 23.15 0.78
N GLU A 503 -0.09 24.25 1.50
CA GLU A 503 0.88 25.34 1.69
C GLU A 503 2.07 24.97 2.55
N SER A 504 1.87 24.04 3.48
CA SER A 504 2.91 23.51 4.36
C SER A 504 3.92 22.59 3.64
N THR A 505 3.63 22.17 2.41
CA THR A 505 4.50 21.29 1.65
C THR A 505 5.59 22.06 0.94
N THR A 506 6.84 21.67 1.18
CA THR A 506 7.98 22.12 0.37
C THR A 506 8.17 21.16 -0.80
N PRO A 507 8.06 21.62 -2.06
CA PRO A 507 8.30 20.77 -3.23
C PRO A 507 9.73 20.27 -3.29
N ILE A 508 9.93 19.13 -3.97
CA ILE A 508 11.30 18.66 -4.25
C ILE A 508 12.04 19.67 -5.12
N ARG A 509 13.37 19.68 -5.02
CA ARG A 509 14.21 20.58 -5.80
C ARG A 509 13.91 20.45 -7.31
N GLY A 510 13.60 21.58 -7.94
CA GLY A 510 13.30 21.67 -9.38
C GLY A 510 11.80 21.66 -9.70
N GLU A 511 10.94 21.38 -8.72
CA GLU A 511 9.49 21.41 -8.88
C GLU A 511 8.85 22.55 -8.10
N THR A 512 7.58 22.81 -8.42
CA THR A 512 6.74 23.80 -7.75
C THR A 512 5.47 23.14 -7.23
N ARG A 513 4.71 23.85 -6.39
CA ARG A 513 3.39 23.39 -5.95
C ARG A 513 2.39 23.21 -7.10
N ASP A 514 2.61 23.84 -8.26
CA ASP A 514 1.80 23.66 -9.47
C ASP A 514 2.14 22.38 -10.24
N THR A 515 3.24 21.72 -9.91
CA THR A 515 3.60 20.44 -10.53
C THR A 515 2.50 19.42 -10.25
N GLY A 516 1.98 18.80 -11.32
CA GLY A 516 0.85 17.86 -11.25
C GLY A 516 -0.53 18.48 -11.02
N ALA A 517 -0.71 19.80 -11.16
CA ALA A 517 -2.01 20.46 -10.98
C ALA A 517 -3.13 19.84 -11.83
N PHE A 518 -2.85 19.48 -13.09
CA PHE A 518 -3.82 18.78 -13.95
C PHE A 518 -4.23 17.42 -13.37
N VAL A 519 -3.28 16.63 -12.86
CA VAL A 519 -3.55 15.31 -12.28
C VAL A 519 -4.43 15.46 -11.04
N ARG A 520 -4.10 16.42 -10.14
CA ARG A 520 -4.93 16.71 -8.97
C ARG A 520 -6.35 17.13 -9.34
N TRP A 521 -6.49 18.07 -10.28
CA TRP A 521 -7.78 18.51 -10.78
C TRP A 521 -8.57 17.32 -11.33
N TYR A 522 -7.94 16.51 -12.19
CA TYR A 522 -8.57 15.36 -12.81
C TYR A 522 -9.06 14.34 -11.78
N MET A 523 -8.23 14.02 -10.77
CA MET A 523 -8.59 13.11 -9.69
C MET A 523 -9.72 13.65 -8.81
N LYS A 524 -9.73 14.96 -8.53
CA LYS A 524 -10.84 15.62 -7.82
C LYS A 524 -12.17 15.45 -8.58
N VAL A 525 -12.16 15.65 -9.90
CA VAL A 525 -13.36 15.46 -10.74
C VAL A 525 -13.74 13.98 -10.82
N ALA A 526 -12.78 13.08 -10.98
CA ALA A 526 -13.02 11.64 -11.02
C ALA A 526 -13.68 11.12 -9.73
N GLY A 527 -13.26 11.62 -8.57
CA GLY A 527 -13.89 11.32 -7.27
C GLY A 527 -15.38 11.66 -7.23
N ARG A 528 -15.80 12.77 -7.84
CA ARG A 528 -17.24 13.12 -7.95
C ARG A 528 -18.02 12.11 -8.80
N VAL A 529 -17.40 11.61 -9.87
CA VAL A 529 -18.05 10.64 -10.75
C VAL A 529 -18.12 9.25 -10.10
N ALA A 530 -17.12 8.90 -9.29
CA ALA A 530 -16.97 7.59 -8.65
C ALA A 530 -18.15 7.19 -7.75
N GLU A 531 -18.82 8.16 -7.15
CA GLU A 531 -19.97 7.97 -6.25
C GLU A 531 -21.21 7.42 -6.96
N ARG A 532 -21.35 7.70 -8.26
CA ARG A 532 -22.54 7.37 -9.05
C ARG A 532 -22.28 6.45 -10.22
N ASP A 533 -21.07 6.45 -10.75
CA ASP A 533 -20.69 5.64 -11.90
C ASP A 533 -19.88 4.42 -11.47
N PRO A 534 -20.42 3.20 -11.59
CA PRO A 534 -19.73 1.99 -11.12
C PRO A 534 -18.44 1.71 -11.89
N ALA A 535 -18.29 2.17 -13.14
CA ALA A 535 -17.06 1.96 -13.89
C ALA A 535 -15.92 2.87 -13.40
N VAL A 536 -16.23 4.13 -13.05
CA VAL A 536 -15.23 5.05 -12.48
C VAL A 536 -14.88 4.65 -11.04
N GLY A 537 -15.88 4.27 -10.23
CA GLY A 537 -15.66 3.73 -8.89
C GLY A 537 -14.77 2.49 -8.91
N SER A 538 -15.07 1.52 -9.79
CA SER A 538 -14.25 0.32 -9.96
C SER A 538 -12.80 0.64 -10.30
N VAL A 539 -12.54 1.54 -11.26
CA VAL A 539 -11.17 1.89 -11.65
C VAL A 539 -10.39 2.57 -10.53
N LEU A 540 -11.03 3.47 -9.78
CA LEU A 540 -10.38 4.11 -8.63
C LEU A 540 -10.11 3.10 -7.51
N TRP A 541 -11.07 2.22 -7.22
CA TRP A 541 -10.92 1.17 -6.21
C TRP A 541 -9.80 0.20 -6.59
N HIS A 542 -9.77 -0.31 -7.83
CA HIS A 542 -8.69 -1.20 -8.28
C HIS A 542 -7.32 -0.52 -8.26
N GLY A 543 -7.27 0.79 -8.52
CA GLY A 543 -6.06 1.60 -8.40
C GLY A 543 -5.59 1.74 -6.94
N ALA A 544 -6.50 2.07 -6.03
CA ALA A 544 -6.23 2.18 -4.59
C ALA A 544 -5.77 0.85 -3.99
N GLU A 545 -6.32 -0.27 -4.48
CA GLU A 545 -6.02 -1.61 -3.99
C GLU A 545 -4.87 -2.31 -4.74
N PHE A 546 -4.22 -1.63 -5.69
CA PHE A 546 -3.13 -2.14 -6.53
C PHE A 546 -3.50 -3.39 -7.35
N LEU A 547 -4.79 -3.53 -7.67
CA LEU A 547 -5.36 -4.59 -8.51
C LEU A 547 -5.53 -4.17 -9.97
N GLY A 548 -5.16 -2.94 -10.31
CA GLY A 548 -5.07 -2.44 -11.67
C GLY A 548 -4.01 -1.34 -11.79
N PRO A 549 -3.55 -1.03 -13.01
CA PRO A 549 -2.70 0.11 -13.23
C PRO A 549 -3.52 1.39 -13.07
N PHE A 550 -2.92 2.39 -12.44
CA PHE A 550 -3.54 3.69 -12.27
C PHE A 550 -3.97 4.35 -13.60
N PHE A 551 -3.27 4.03 -14.70
CA PHE A 551 -3.58 4.50 -16.06
C PHE A 551 -4.99 4.14 -16.54
N ASP A 552 -5.65 3.15 -15.93
CA ASP A 552 -7.04 2.81 -16.29
C ASP A 552 -8.00 3.99 -16.05
N ILE A 553 -7.66 4.94 -15.16
CA ILE A 553 -8.47 6.15 -14.97
C ILE A 553 -8.49 7.03 -16.23
N LEU A 554 -7.46 6.94 -17.07
CA LEU A 554 -7.36 7.66 -18.33
C LEU A 554 -7.94 6.86 -19.52
N ALA A 555 -8.54 5.69 -19.27
CA ALA A 555 -9.20 4.94 -20.32
C ALA A 555 -10.29 5.79 -20.99
N PRO A 556 -10.45 5.78 -22.32
CA PRO A 556 -11.31 6.74 -23.03
C PRO A 556 -12.73 6.86 -22.48
N GLY A 557 -13.35 5.74 -22.10
CA GLY A 557 -14.70 5.72 -21.52
C GLY A 557 -14.79 6.36 -20.13
N VAL A 558 -13.76 6.22 -19.30
CA VAL A 558 -13.66 6.89 -17.98
C VAL A 558 -13.35 8.36 -18.20
N PHE A 559 -12.36 8.66 -19.04
CA PHE A 559 -11.92 10.01 -19.34
C PHE A 559 -13.06 10.91 -19.83
N LEU A 560 -13.89 10.43 -20.76
CA LEU A 560 -15.04 11.18 -21.25
C LEU A 560 -16.08 11.46 -20.15
N LYS A 561 -16.30 10.53 -19.22
CA LYS A 561 -17.21 10.74 -18.08
C LYS A 561 -16.68 11.81 -17.12
N VAL A 562 -15.38 11.81 -16.86
CA VAL A 562 -14.72 12.83 -16.03
C VAL A 562 -14.79 14.20 -16.71
N LEU A 563 -14.52 14.29 -18.02
CA LEU A 563 -14.67 15.55 -18.76
C LEU A 563 -16.12 16.05 -18.79
N TRP A 564 -17.08 15.14 -18.94
CA TRP A 564 -18.49 15.49 -18.88
C TRP A 564 -18.85 16.12 -17.53
N GLU A 565 -18.43 15.51 -16.42
CA GLU A 565 -18.63 16.06 -15.07
C GLU A 565 -17.87 17.37 -14.84
N ALA A 566 -16.74 17.60 -15.52
CA ALA A 566 -16.06 18.89 -15.47
C ALA A 566 -16.86 20.00 -16.18
N MET A 567 -17.49 19.70 -17.32
CA MET A 567 -18.28 20.66 -18.10
C MET A 567 -19.67 20.90 -17.52
N PHE A 568 -20.27 19.85 -16.95
CA PHE A 568 -21.62 19.87 -16.38
C PHE A 568 -21.60 19.30 -14.96
N PRO A 569 -21.07 20.07 -13.99
CA PRO A 569 -20.92 19.59 -12.61
C PRO A 569 -22.25 19.22 -11.99
N THR A 570 -22.24 18.11 -11.26
CA THR A 570 -23.42 17.64 -10.55
C THR A 570 -23.67 18.53 -9.33
N LYS A 571 -24.93 18.96 -9.15
CA LYS A 571 -25.32 19.72 -7.95
C LYS A 571 -25.22 18.82 -6.72
N ILE A 572 -24.71 19.39 -5.64
CA ILE A 572 -24.57 18.72 -4.35
C ILE A 572 -25.78 19.11 -3.51
N GLU A 573 -26.60 18.15 -3.13
CA GLU A 573 -27.58 18.37 -2.08
C GLU A 573 -26.88 18.17 -0.72
N PRO A 574 -26.91 19.16 0.20
CA PRO A 574 -26.16 19.12 1.45
C PRO A 574 -26.55 17.97 2.39
N ASP A 575 -27.77 17.45 2.26
CA ASP A 575 -28.43 16.57 3.23
C ASP A 575 -28.85 15.21 2.64
N GLU A 576 -28.35 14.83 1.47
CA GLU A 576 -28.62 13.49 0.91
C GLU A 576 -28.07 12.40 1.84
N PRO A 577 -28.88 11.39 2.22
CA PRO A 577 -28.39 10.21 2.91
C PRO A 577 -27.24 9.59 2.12
N TYR A 578 -26.22 9.08 2.83
CA TYR A 578 -24.98 8.61 2.20
C TYR A 578 -25.17 7.45 1.23
N PHE A 579 -26.36 6.85 1.16
CA PHE A 579 -26.79 6.10 0.00
C PHE A 579 -28.34 6.06 -0.15
N LEU A 580 -28.78 6.47 -1.34
CA LEU A 580 -30.14 6.72 -1.82
C LEU A 580 -30.87 7.92 -1.23
#